data_AF-A0A292IIM1-F1
#
_entry.id   AF-A0A292IIM1-F1
#
_cell.length_a   1.000
_cell.length_b   1.000
_cell.length_c   1.000
_cell.angle_alpha   90.00
_cell.angle_beta   90.00
_cell.angle_gamma   90.00
#
_symmetry.space_group_name_H-M   'P 1'
#
loop_
_entity.id
_entity.type
_entity.pdbx_description
1 polymer ?
#
loop_
_entity_poly.entity_id
_entity_poly.type
_entity_poly.pdbx_seq_one_letter_code
_entity_poly.pdbx_strand_id
1 'polypeptide(L)'
;MELNDLEKITYIIYRPFDFSCSQKQLSYIYAPIVGSTAISFYQWLINEYNVQTALKGIKNPITRILHCLNCTNNEFAEMRSQLEAINLISTHTQTNNDEKMMHIAVNEPLNWKEFNNNQKFKHLLINKIGIREYERISLAFTNRRIPSDTINISASFEAVFGTGNISEIMEFNFQNLHELLSNDFQQPVILNEAVKIVIESFFKSHDLSINEIKKCVSEATFKNNKDGLLYVDQNLLIDNFNNLTAAAINIDMNENLQIYRNPEIFYNESLNQNEINRIFNDYRNINAERYLVSIQKDSLDLDQKQAIAYLRKKSHLEDSVINILTDFTIYRTNGKYSSNYIKKIATTINRLGLTSLDKILNYLHSVNNNLKTQKYHTDRIDHVTSNIVPSKKIMPSPSVAVMVDDEEVNWKTIEIM
;
A
#
# COMPACT_ATOMS: atom_id res chain seq x y z
N MET A 1 -27.75 21.12 -40.28
CA MET A 1 -28.57 19.90 -40.16
C MET A 1 -29.92 20.37 -39.68
N GLU A 2 -30.98 20.15 -40.45
CA GLU A 2 -32.34 20.56 -40.07
C GLU A 2 -32.85 19.67 -38.91
N LEU A 3 -33.75 20.18 -38.06
CA LEU A 3 -34.28 19.45 -36.90
C LEU A 3 -34.81 18.04 -37.26
N ASN A 4 -35.39 17.89 -38.46
CA ASN A 4 -35.92 16.62 -38.98
C ASN A 4 -34.87 15.52 -39.16
N ASP A 5 -33.59 15.87 -39.37
CA ASP A 5 -32.52 14.88 -39.50
C ASP A 5 -32.03 14.38 -38.13
N LEU A 6 -32.18 15.18 -37.08
CA LEU A 6 -31.78 14.85 -35.72
C LEU A 6 -32.78 13.92 -35.02
N GLU A 7 -34.07 13.99 -35.39
CA GLU A 7 -35.10 13.05 -34.90
C GLU A 7 -34.85 11.61 -35.35
N LYS A 8 -34.14 11.42 -36.47
CA LYS A 8 -33.76 10.10 -36.98
C LYS A 8 -32.53 9.51 -36.29
N ILE A 9 -31.82 10.31 -35.48
CA ILE A 9 -30.64 9.84 -34.76
C ILE A 9 -31.06 9.43 -33.35
N THR A 10 -30.88 8.15 -33.03
CA THR A 10 -31.15 7.62 -31.69
C THR A 10 -29.87 7.53 -30.86
N TYR A 11 -29.99 7.51 -29.53
CA TYR A 11 -28.85 7.30 -28.64
C TYR A 11 -29.08 6.13 -27.66
N ILE A 12 -27.98 5.47 -27.31
CA ILE A 12 -27.90 4.48 -26.23
C ILE A 12 -26.75 4.86 -25.31
N ILE A 13 -27.00 4.80 -24.00
CA ILE A 13 -26.00 5.09 -22.98
C ILE A 13 -25.44 3.77 -22.44
N TYR A 14 -24.13 3.71 -22.29
CA TYR A 14 -23.40 2.61 -21.67
C TYR A 14 -22.69 3.14 -20.43
N ARG A 15 -22.75 2.38 -19.34
CA ARG A 15 -22.03 2.69 -18.10
C ARG A 15 -21.46 1.37 -17.55
N PRO A 16 -20.15 1.12 -17.67
CA PRO A 16 -19.53 -0.14 -17.27
C PRO A 16 -19.27 -0.24 -15.75
N PHE A 17 -19.71 0.74 -14.96
CA PHE A 17 -19.40 0.85 -13.54
C PHE A 17 -20.61 1.33 -12.73
N ASP A 18 -20.60 1.06 -11.43
CA ASP A 18 -21.55 1.65 -10.50
C ASP A 18 -21.10 3.05 -10.08
N PHE A 19 -21.89 4.05 -10.45
CA PHE A 19 -21.56 5.44 -10.19
C PHE A 19 -21.63 5.75 -8.69
N SER A 20 -20.46 5.85 -8.07
CA SER A 20 -20.27 6.26 -6.68
C SER A 20 -19.36 7.49 -6.55
N CYS A 21 -19.30 8.32 -7.59
CA CYS A 21 -18.46 9.52 -7.56
C CYS A 21 -18.97 10.54 -6.53
N SER A 22 -18.04 11.17 -5.83
CA SER A 22 -18.36 12.26 -4.92
C SER A 22 -18.81 13.50 -5.71
N GLN A 23 -19.99 14.05 -5.40
CA GLN A 23 -20.47 15.33 -5.93
C GLN A 23 -19.44 16.47 -5.79
N LYS A 24 -18.59 16.38 -4.75
CA LYS A 24 -17.48 17.30 -4.53
C LYS A 24 -16.48 17.26 -5.68
N GLN A 25 -16.12 16.08 -6.20
CA GLN A 25 -15.15 15.94 -7.29
C GLN A 25 -15.67 16.58 -8.56
N LEU A 26 -16.92 16.29 -8.94
CA LEU A 26 -17.53 16.91 -10.11
C LEU A 26 -17.58 18.44 -10.00
N SER A 27 -17.91 18.97 -8.82
CA SER A 27 -18.11 20.40 -8.61
C SER A 27 -16.80 21.19 -8.48
N TYR A 28 -15.80 20.66 -7.77
CA TYR A 28 -14.56 21.40 -7.45
C TYR A 28 -13.39 21.06 -8.38
N ILE A 29 -13.44 19.92 -9.09
CA ILE A 29 -12.34 19.47 -9.94
C ILE A 29 -12.72 19.59 -11.41
N TYR A 30 -13.83 18.97 -11.81
CA TYR A 30 -14.18 18.88 -13.22
C TYR A 30 -14.93 20.11 -13.73
N ALA A 31 -15.91 20.64 -12.97
CA ALA A 31 -16.68 21.82 -13.39
C ALA A 31 -15.81 23.05 -13.71
N PRO A 32 -14.71 23.36 -12.99
CA PRO A 32 -13.84 24.47 -13.38
C PRO A 32 -13.09 24.26 -14.71
N ILE A 33 -12.93 23.01 -15.16
CA ILE A 33 -12.19 22.66 -16.37
C ILE A 33 -13.12 22.66 -17.58
N VAL A 34 -14.24 21.95 -17.48
CA VAL A 34 -15.19 21.77 -18.60
C VAL A 34 -16.41 22.67 -18.54
N GLY A 35 -16.66 23.35 -17.42
CA GLY A 35 -17.86 24.15 -17.22
C GLY A 35 -19.00 23.39 -16.55
N SER A 36 -19.88 24.13 -15.88
CA SER A 36 -21.00 23.56 -15.13
C SER A 36 -22.03 22.88 -16.02
N THR A 37 -22.27 23.40 -17.24
CA THR A 37 -23.21 22.84 -18.21
C THR A 37 -22.81 21.43 -18.65
N ALA A 38 -21.54 21.24 -18.98
CA ALA A 38 -20.98 19.92 -19.31
C ALA A 38 -21.11 18.93 -18.15
N ILE A 39 -20.88 19.37 -16.91
CA ILE A 39 -21.07 18.51 -15.73
C ILE A 39 -22.54 18.16 -15.49
N SER A 40 -23.45 19.11 -15.68
CA SER A 40 -24.89 18.82 -15.60
C SER A 40 -25.32 17.81 -16.66
N PHE A 41 -24.79 17.91 -17.88
CA PHE A 41 -25.02 16.91 -18.92
C PHE A 41 -24.47 15.53 -18.51
N TYR A 42 -23.25 15.47 -17.98
CA TYR A 42 -22.64 14.23 -17.49
C TYR A 42 -23.49 13.57 -16.39
N GLN A 43 -23.95 14.34 -15.40
CA GLN A 43 -24.85 13.86 -14.34
C GLN A 43 -26.19 13.38 -14.90
N TRP A 44 -26.73 14.08 -15.90
CA TRP A 44 -27.95 13.67 -16.58
C TRP A 44 -27.78 12.32 -17.30
N LEU A 45 -26.67 12.10 -18.01
CA LEU A 45 -26.38 10.81 -18.67
C LEU A 45 -26.35 9.64 -17.69
N ILE A 46 -25.78 9.83 -16.50
CA ILE A 46 -25.73 8.81 -15.45
C ILE A 46 -27.14 8.41 -14.99
N ASN A 47 -28.01 9.39 -14.80
CA ASN A 47 -29.39 9.15 -14.38
C ASN A 47 -30.23 8.55 -15.53
N GLU A 48 -30.04 9.05 -16.75
CA GLU A 48 -30.73 8.56 -17.94
C GLU A 48 -30.34 7.11 -18.25
N TYR A 49 -29.08 6.70 -17.99
CA TYR A 49 -28.68 5.29 -18.06
C TYR A 49 -29.57 4.41 -17.17
N ASN A 50 -29.75 4.78 -15.89
CA ASN A 50 -30.59 4.01 -14.96
C ASN A 50 -32.03 3.89 -15.46
N VAL A 51 -32.57 4.97 -16.04
CA VAL A 51 -33.90 4.98 -16.65
C VAL A 51 -33.96 4.06 -17.87
N GLN A 52 -32.98 4.13 -18.79
CA GLN A 52 -32.90 3.26 -19.95
C GLN A 52 -32.80 1.78 -19.54
N THR A 53 -32.01 1.45 -18.52
CA THR A 53 -31.90 0.09 -17.99
C THR A 53 -33.24 -0.39 -17.42
N ALA A 54 -33.92 0.43 -16.61
CA ALA A 54 -35.25 0.10 -16.06
C ALA A 54 -36.30 -0.12 -17.16
N LEU A 55 -36.19 0.63 -18.26
CA LEU A 55 -37.08 0.55 -19.42
C LEU A 55 -36.66 -0.51 -20.46
N LYS A 56 -35.68 -1.37 -20.16
CA LYS A 56 -35.17 -2.42 -21.08
C LYS A 56 -34.58 -1.88 -22.40
N GLY A 57 -33.88 -0.76 -22.35
CA GLY A 57 -33.08 -0.26 -23.47
C GLY A 57 -33.88 0.43 -24.58
N ILE A 58 -34.97 1.11 -24.22
CA ILE A 58 -35.71 1.98 -25.16
C ILE A 58 -34.75 3.02 -25.74
N LYS A 59 -34.66 3.05 -27.08
CA LYS A 59 -33.87 4.00 -27.84
C LYS A 59 -34.64 5.30 -27.97
N ASN A 60 -34.05 6.40 -27.54
CA ASN A 60 -34.65 7.73 -27.65
C ASN A 60 -33.93 8.54 -28.74
N PRO A 61 -34.63 9.48 -29.41
CA PRO A 61 -34.00 10.40 -30.34
C PRO A 61 -33.12 11.41 -29.60
N ILE A 62 -32.06 11.89 -30.26
CA ILE A 62 -31.15 12.91 -29.70
C ILE A 62 -31.89 14.21 -29.35
N THR A 63 -33.00 14.53 -30.04
CA THR A 63 -33.84 15.69 -29.72
C THR A 63 -34.34 15.70 -28.28
N ARG A 64 -34.54 14.52 -27.67
CA ARG A 64 -34.85 14.42 -26.23
C ARG A 64 -33.77 15.04 -25.35
N ILE A 65 -32.49 14.81 -25.66
CA ILE A 65 -31.37 15.39 -24.90
C ILE A 65 -31.44 16.92 -24.95
N LEU A 66 -31.62 17.46 -26.16
CA LEU A 66 -31.73 18.90 -26.39
C LEU A 66 -32.89 19.52 -25.60
N HIS A 67 -34.05 18.85 -25.60
CA HIS A 67 -35.23 19.32 -24.88
C HIS A 67 -35.07 19.20 -23.36
N CYS A 68 -34.54 18.08 -22.85
CA CYS A 68 -34.36 17.84 -21.42
C CYS A 68 -33.32 18.78 -20.79
N LEU A 69 -32.25 19.10 -21.51
CA LEU A 69 -31.19 20.00 -21.05
C LEU A 69 -31.44 21.46 -21.46
N ASN A 70 -32.50 21.72 -22.22
CA ASN A 70 -32.82 23.02 -22.81
C ASN A 70 -31.60 23.64 -23.50
N CYS A 71 -30.97 22.88 -24.40
CA CYS A 71 -29.76 23.29 -25.10
C CYS A 71 -29.89 23.19 -26.62
N THR A 72 -29.13 24.01 -27.32
CA THR A 72 -29.00 23.97 -28.78
C THR A 72 -28.09 22.83 -29.21
N ASN A 73 -28.18 22.42 -30.49
CA ASN A 73 -27.28 21.41 -31.03
C ASN A 73 -25.80 21.81 -30.95
N ASN A 74 -25.50 23.11 -31.02
CA ASN A 74 -24.12 23.62 -30.89
C ASN A 74 -23.62 23.49 -29.45
N GLU A 75 -24.43 23.87 -28.46
CA GLU A 75 -24.09 23.71 -27.04
C GLU A 75 -23.95 22.24 -26.67
N PHE A 76 -24.81 21.36 -27.20
CA PHE A 76 -24.67 19.93 -27.05
C PHE A 76 -23.33 19.41 -27.60
N ALA A 77 -22.95 19.84 -28.81
CA ALA A 77 -21.67 19.45 -29.40
C ALA A 77 -20.47 19.96 -28.58
N GLU A 78 -20.55 21.16 -28.02
CA GLU A 78 -19.52 21.74 -27.17
C GLU A 78 -19.38 20.98 -25.85
N MET A 79 -20.48 20.78 -25.11
CA MET A 79 -20.48 20.01 -23.86
C MET A 79 -19.93 18.61 -24.07
N ARG A 80 -20.33 17.96 -25.17
CA ARG A 80 -19.85 16.63 -25.54
C ARG A 80 -18.34 16.65 -25.80
N SER A 81 -17.85 17.57 -26.62
CA SER A 81 -16.42 17.70 -26.93
C SER A 81 -15.58 17.96 -25.68
N GLN A 82 -16.08 18.78 -24.75
CA GLN A 82 -15.41 19.06 -23.48
C GLN A 82 -15.31 17.80 -22.61
N LEU A 83 -16.39 17.04 -22.46
CA LEU A 83 -16.40 15.79 -21.69
C LEU A 83 -15.55 14.69 -22.33
N GLU A 84 -15.53 14.61 -23.66
CA GLU A 84 -14.66 13.71 -24.43
C GLU A 84 -13.17 14.04 -24.20
N ALA A 85 -12.81 15.33 -24.23
CA ALA A 85 -11.43 15.79 -24.06
C ALA A 85 -10.83 15.43 -22.68
N ILE A 86 -11.67 15.36 -21.64
CA ILE A 86 -11.27 14.93 -20.29
C ILE A 86 -11.57 13.46 -20.00
N ASN A 87 -11.99 12.70 -21.02
CA ASN A 87 -12.30 11.28 -20.97
C ASN A 87 -13.44 10.89 -19.99
N LEU A 88 -14.38 11.80 -19.71
CA LEU A 88 -15.58 11.48 -18.93
C LEU A 88 -16.65 10.77 -19.77
N ILE A 89 -16.64 10.98 -21.09
CA ILE A 89 -17.47 10.22 -22.02
C ILE A 89 -16.65 9.80 -23.24
N SER A 90 -17.06 8.71 -23.88
CA SER A 90 -16.61 8.30 -25.19
C SER A 90 -17.82 8.14 -26.09
N THR A 91 -17.78 8.73 -27.30
CA THR A 91 -18.90 8.64 -28.23
C THR A 91 -18.52 7.89 -29.50
N HIS A 92 -19.43 7.03 -29.95
CA HIS A 92 -19.29 6.24 -31.17
C HIS A 92 -20.56 6.35 -32.00
N THR A 93 -20.42 6.28 -33.32
CA THR A 93 -21.56 6.36 -34.24
C THR A 93 -21.69 5.07 -35.04
N GLN A 94 -22.90 4.52 -35.11
CA GLN A 94 -23.26 3.42 -35.98
C GLN A 94 -24.28 3.89 -37.01
N THR A 95 -24.07 3.52 -38.28
CA THR A 95 -24.99 3.81 -39.39
C THR A 95 -25.43 2.49 -40.01
N ASN A 96 -26.71 2.16 -39.95
CA ASN A 96 -27.29 0.96 -40.57
C ASN A 96 -28.58 1.32 -41.31
N ASN A 97 -28.65 1.02 -42.62
CA ASN A 97 -29.88 1.13 -43.44
C ASN A 97 -30.77 2.35 -43.10
N ASP A 98 -30.21 3.57 -43.20
CA ASP A 98 -30.83 4.88 -42.90
C ASP A 98 -31.06 5.25 -41.42
N GLU A 99 -30.88 4.33 -40.48
CA GLU A 99 -30.86 4.63 -39.05
C GLU A 99 -29.44 5.01 -38.59
N LYS A 100 -29.33 6.17 -37.92
CA LYS A 100 -28.10 6.60 -37.25
C LYS A 100 -28.25 6.42 -35.75
N MET A 101 -27.26 5.80 -35.14
CA MET A 101 -27.23 5.57 -33.70
C MET A 101 -25.96 6.13 -33.09
N MET A 102 -26.10 6.81 -31.96
CA MET A 102 -25.00 7.30 -31.15
C MET A 102 -24.88 6.46 -29.89
N HIS A 103 -23.71 5.85 -29.70
CA HIS A 103 -23.36 5.13 -28.49
C HIS A 103 -22.56 6.08 -27.60
N ILE A 104 -23.08 6.38 -26.41
CA ILE A 104 -22.43 7.25 -25.44
C ILE A 104 -21.99 6.37 -24.27
N ALA A 105 -20.69 6.08 -24.18
CA ALA A 105 -20.11 5.41 -23.03
C ALA A 105 -19.71 6.45 -21.98
N VAL A 106 -20.31 6.37 -20.81
CA VAL A 106 -19.95 7.17 -19.64
C VAL A 106 -18.78 6.48 -18.96
N ASN A 107 -17.72 7.23 -18.67
CA ASN A 107 -16.52 6.74 -17.98
C ASN A 107 -16.50 7.24 -16.53
N GLU A 108 -15.83 6.49 -15.66
CA GLU A 108 -15.69 6.85 -14.25
C GLU A 108 -14.75 8.05 -14.11
N PRO A 109 -15.10 9.06 -13.28
CA PRO A 109 -14.21 10.18 -13.03
C PRO A 109 -13.05 9.72 -12.16
N LEU A 110 -11.83 10.15 -12.52
CA LEU A 110 -10.63 9.87 -11.74
C LEU A 110 -10.80 10.29 -10.28
N ASN A 111 -10.27 9.46 -9.37
CA ASN A 111 -10.19 9.85 -7.96
C ASN A 111 -9.19 11.01 -7.78
N TRP A 112 -9.25 11.70 -6.63
CA TRP A 112 -8.37 12.86 -6.40
C TRP A 112 -6.89 12.54 -6.58
N LYS A 113 -6.44 11.36 -6.14
CA LYS A 113 -5.04 10.94 -6.23
C LYS A 113 -4.61 10.77 -7.68
N GLU A 114 -5.41 10.06 -8.49
CA GLU A 114 -5.18 9.87 -9.92
C GLU A 114 -5.23 11.17 -10.70
N PHE A 115 -6.24 11.99 -10.44
CA PHE A 115 -6.39 13.31 -11.05
C PHE A 115 -5.16 14.19 -10.76
N ASN A 116 -4.72 14.22 -9.50
CA ASN A 116 -3.60 15.04 -9.07
C ASN A 116 -2.24 14.55 -9.59
N ASN A 117 -2.10 13.24 -9.80
CA ASN A 117 -0.90 12.64 -10.41
C ASN A 117 -0.81 12.95 -11.91
N ASN A 118 -1.93 13.26 -12.57
CA ASN A 118 -1.93 13.65 -13.97
C ASN A 118 -1.50 15.11 -14.14
N GLN A 119 -0.27 15.33 -14.62
CA GLN A 119 0.31 16.66 -14.80
C GLN A 119 -0.56 17.58 -15.69
N LYS A 120 -1.20 17.05 -16.74
CA LYS A 120 -2.03 17.84 -17.65
C LYS A 120 -3.28 18.35 -16.93
N PHE A 121 -3.99 17.46 -16.25
CA PHE A 121 -5.21 17.81 -15.51
C PHE A 121 -4.94 18.75 -14.34
N LYS A 122 -3.87 18.49 -13.58
CA LYS A 122 -3.41 19.39 -12.53
C LYS A 122 -3.12 20.80 -13.06
N HIS A 123 -2.38 20.90 -14.18
CA HIS A 123 -2.05 22.18 -14.78
C HIS A 123 -3.30 22.92 -15.31
N LEU A 124 -4.22 22.20 -15.98
CA LEU A 124 -5.48 22.77 -16.45
C LEU A 124 -6.33 23.32 -15.30
N LEU A 125 -6.43 22.58 -14.20
CA LEU A 125 -7.16 23.04 -13.02
C LEU A 125 -6.50 24.30 -12.44
N ILE A 126 -5.19 24.27 -12.18
CA ILE A 126 -4.46 25.44 -11.64
C ILE A 126 -4.62 26.67 -12.53
N ASN A 127 -4.59 26.51 -13.85
CA ASN A 127 -4.79 27.62 -14.79
C ASN A 127 -6.21 28.22 -14.70
N LYS A 128 -7.22 27.42 -14.37
CA LYS A 128 -8.62 27.86 -14.29
C LYS A 128 -8.97 28.48 -12.93
N ILE A 129 -8.54 27.88 -11.82
CA ILE A 129 -8.92 28.31 -10.46
C ILE A 129 -7.81 29.07 -9.71
N GLY A 130 -6.57 29.01 -10.19
CA GLY A 130 -5.40 29.58 -9.53
C GLY A 130 -4.79 28.66 -8.46
N ILE A 131 -3.50 28.90 -8.16
CA ILE A 131 -2.71 28.05 -7.26
C ILE A 131 -3.26 27.99 -5.83
N ARG A 132 -3.73 29.14 -5.30
CA ARG A 132 -4.25 29.23 -3.93
C ARG A 132 -5.52 28.39 -3.74
N GLU A 133 -6.42 28.44 -4.71
CA GLU A 133 -7.65 27.67 -4.66
C GLU A 133 -7.39 26.17 -4.85
N TYR A 134 -6.44 25.84 -5.74
CA TYR A 134 -5.98 24.47 -5.91
C TYR A 134 -5.40 23.90 -4.61
N GLU A 135 -4.57 24.64 -3.87
CA GLU A 135 -4.03 24.20 -2.58
C GLU A 135 -5.15 23.95 -1.55
N ARG A 136 -6.16 24.85 -1.49
CA ARG A 136 -7.34 24.67 -0.63
C ARG A 136 -8.11 23.40 -0.95
N ILE A 137 -8.39 23.16 -2.23
CA ILE A 137 -9.06 21.96 -2.73
C ILE A 137 -8.22 20.72 -2.42
N SER A 138 -6.91 20.78 -2.63
CA SER A 138 -5.98 19.68 -2.34
C SER A 138 -6.03 19.26 -0.88
N LEU A 139 -6.07 20.22 0.05
CA LEU A 139 -6.25 19.96 1.47
C LEU A 139 -7.63 19.35 1.76
N ALA A 140 -8.69 19.84 1.12
CA ALA A 140 -10.06 19.33 1.32
C ALA A 140 -10.26 17.89 0.81
N PHE A 141 -9.57 17.49 -0.27
CA PHE A 141 -9.61 16.13 -0.82
C PHE A 141 -8.55 15.19 -0.21
N THR A 142 -7.61 15.72 0.58
CA THR A 142 -6.70 14.88 1.36
C THR A 142 -7.44 14.40 2.60
N ASN A 143 -7.73 13.09 2.66
CA ASN A 143 -8.36 12.50 3.84
C ASN A 143 -7.58 12.84 5.12
N ARG A 144 -8.30 12.99 6.23
CA ARG A 144 -7.68 13.05 7.55
C ARG A 144 -6.81 11.82 7.71
N ARG A 145 -5.51 12.03 7.85
CA ARG A 145 -4.59 10.94 8.17
C ARG A 145 -4.91 10.50 9.59
N ILE A 146 -5.02 9.20 9.78
CA ILE A 146 -5.06 8.63 11.12
C ILE A 146 -3.76 9.09 11.83
N PRO A 147 -3.85 9.69 13.03
CA PRO A 147 -2.67 10.14 13.76
C PRO A 147 -1.67 9.00 13.99
N SER A 148 -0.38 9.32 13.91
CA SER A 148 0.71 8.32 13.96
C SER A 148 0.86 7.66 15.35
N ASP A 149 0.15 8.15 16.34
CA ASP A 149 0.04 7.67 17.72
C ASP A 149 -1.16 6.74 17.95
N THR A 150 -1.97 6.44 16.94
CA THR A 150 -3.05 5.46 17.05
C THR A 150 -2.58 4.02 16.85
N ILE A 151 -3.26 3.08 17.52
CA ILE A 151 -3.04 1.64 17.40
C ILE A 151 -4.27 1.03 16.73
N ASN A 152 -4.08 0.26 15.67
CA ASN A 152 -5.17 -0.46 15.02
C ASN A 152 -5.62 -1.63 15.91
N ILE A 153 -6.82 -1.53 16.49
CA ILE A 153 -7.44 -2.56 17.33
C ILE A 153 -8.50 -3.38 16.57
N SER A 154 -8.57 -3.25 15.24
CA SER A 154 -9.51 -4.02 14.43
C SER A 154 -9.19 -5.50 14.56
N ALA A 155 -10.21 -6.32 14.83
CA ALA A 155 -10.04 -7.76 14.88
C ALA A 155 -9.62 -8.27 13.48
N SER A 156 -8.60 -9.13 13.43
CA SER A 156 -8.23 -9.79 12.19
C SER A 156 -9.29 -10.84 11.82
N PHE A 157 -9.38 -11.19 10.54
CA PHE A 157 -10.31 -12.21 10.08
C PHE A 157 -10.10 -13.54 10.82
N GLU A 158 -8.84 -13.90 11.05
CA GLU A 158 -8.43 -15.10 11.77
C GLU A 158 -8.86 -15.07 13.25
N ALA A 159 -8.82 -13.88 13.88
CA ALA A 159 -9.25 -13.71 15.27
C ALA A 159 -10.77 -13.86 15.44
N VAL A 160 -11.57 -13.56 14.40
CA VAL A 160 -13.04 -13.63 14.45
C VAL A 160 -13.56 -14.97 13.94
N PHE A 161 -13.01 -15.49 12.86
CA PHE A 161 -13.54 -16.66 12.14
C PHE A 161 -12.70 -17.93 12.31
N GLY A 162 -11.50 -17.83 12.89
CA GLY A 162 -10.58 -18.95 13.07
C GLY A 162 -9.90 -19.41 11.77
N THR A 163 -8.75 -20.04 11.89
CA THR A 163 -7.98 -20.60 10.75
C THR A 163 -8.36 -22.05 10.42
N GLY A 164 -9.29 -22.63 11.17
CA GLY A 164 -9.46 -24.08 11.30
C GLY A 164 -9.91 -24.84 10.05
N ASN A 165 -10.32 -24.18 8.96
CA ASN A 165 -10.80 -24.84 7.74
C ASN A 165 -10.48 -24.08 6.44
N ILE A 166 -9.72 -22.98 6.47
CA ILE A 166 -9.54 -22.12 5.27
C ILE A 166 -8.38 -22.60 4.41
N SER A 167 -7.34 -23.21 5.01
CA SER A 167 -6.21 -23.79 4.27
C SER A 167 -6.62 -24.96 3.35
N GLU A 168 -7.74 -25.62 3.64
CA GLU A 168 -8.30 -26.67 2.77
C GLU A 168 -9.11 -26.09 1.60
N ILE A 169 -9.57 -24.83 1.70
CA ILE A 169 -10.43 -24.15 0.71
C ILE A 169 -9.64 -23.15 -0.16
N MET A 170 -8.35 -22.92 0.11
CA MET A 170 -7.49 -22.12 -0.77
C MET A 170 -7.19 -22.89 -2.08
N GLU A 171 -8.18 -22.95 -2.97
CA GLU A 171 -7.96 -23.26 -4.37
C GLU A 171 -7.29 -22.07 -5.05
N PHE A 172 -6.22 -22.35 -5.80
CA PHE A 172 -5.54 -21.33 -6.57
C PHE A 172 -6.49 -20.80 -7.66
N ASN A 173 -6.64 -19.48 -7.76
CA ASN A 173 -7.51 -18.86 -8.75
C ASN A 173 -6.87 -18.90 -10.15
N PHE A 174 -7.08 -20.01 -10.86
CA PHE A 174 -6.58 -20.20 -12.24
C PHE A 174 -7.19 -19.23 -13.23
N GLN A 175 -8.42 -18.75 -13.01
CA GLN A 175 -9.06 -17.78 -13.89
C GLN A 175 -8.25 -16.48 -13.95
N ASN A 176 -7.85 -15.98 -12.78
CA ASN A 176 -7.00 -14.79 -12.67
C ASN A 176 -5.62 -15.01 -13.34
N LEU A 177 -5.01 -16.18 -13.15
CA LEU A 177 -3.75 -16.50 -13.82
C LEU A 177 -3.88 -16.53 -15.35
N HIS A 178 -4.97 -17.11 -15.89
CA HIS A 178 -5.23 -17.15 -17.33
C HIS A 178 -5.40 -15.75 -17.93
N GLU A 179 -6.11 -14.85 -17.24
CA GLU A 179 -6.30 -13.46 -17.66
C GLU A 179 -4.95 -12.72 -17.70
N LEU A 180 -4.14 -12.87 -16.66
CA LEU A 180 -2.82 -12.23 -16.58
C LEU A 180 -1.84 -12.73 -17.65
N LEU A 181 -1.85 -14.03 -17.95
CA LEU A 181 -1.00 -14.62 -19.00
C LEU A 181 -1.48 -14.22 -20.40
N SER A 182 -2.79 -14.17 -20.63
CA SER A 182 -3.35 -13.78 -21.93
C SER A 182 -3.04 -12.32 -22.26
N ASN A 183 -3.01 -11.44 -21.25
CA ASN A 183 -2.60 -10.06 -21.41
C ASN A 183 -1.12 -9.92 -21.80
N ASP A 184 -0.22 -10.72 -21.21
CA ASP A 184 1.22 -10.64 -21.48
C ASP A 184 1.59 -11.21 -22.85
N PHE A 185 1.05 -12.37 -23.20
CA PHE A 185 1.38 -13.08 -24.43
C PHE A 185 0.49 -12.69 -25.62
N GLN A 186 -0.55 -11.88 -25.40
CA GLN A 186 -1.59 -11.51 -26.39
C GLN A 186 -2.28 -12.73 -27.03
N GLN A 187 -2.20 -13.90 -26.40
CA GLN A 187 -2.82 -15.15 -26.81
C GLN A 187 -2.95 -16.09 -25.60
N PRO A 188 -3.91 -17.04 -25.59
CA PRO A 188 -4.14 -17.92 -24.46
C PRO A 188 -3.01 -18.92 -24.26
N VAL A 189 -2.53 -19.04 -23.03
CA VAL A 189 -1.56 -20.08 -22.61
C VAL A 189 -2.32 -21.29 -22.09
N ILE A 190 -2.04 -22.47 -22.63
CA ILE A 190 -2.70 -23.72 -22.26
C ILE A 190 -1.99 -24.32 -21.03
N LEU A 191 -2.74 -24.40 -19.93
CA LEU A 191 -2.33 -25.05 -18.69
C LEU A 191 -2.95 -26.45 -18.60
N ASN A 192 -2.15 -27.48 -18.87
CA ASN A 192 -2.59 -28.87 -18.73
C ASN A 192 -2.83 -29.23 -17.25
N GLU A 193 -3.60 -30.30 -16.98
CA GLU A 193 -3.93 -30.72 -15.61
C GLU A 193 -2.69 -30.95 -14.73
N ALA A 194 -1.64 -31.58 -15.28
CA ALA A 194 -0.39 -31.78 -14.56
C ALA A 194 0.28 -30.47 -14.12
N VAL A 195 0.22 -29.43 -14.96
CA VAL A 195 0.75 -28.09 -14.64
C VAL A 195 -0.07 -27.41 -13.56
N LYS A 196 -1.41 -27.57 -13.60
CA LYS A 196 -2.30 -27.04 -12.56
C LYS A 196 -2.03 -27.67 -11.20
N ILE A 197 -1.84 -28.98 -11.15
CA ILE A 197 -1.50 -29.70 -9.91
C ILE A 197 -0.17 -29.19 -9.33
N VAL A 198 0.85 -28.97 -10.18
CA VAL A 198 2.14 -28.41 -9.73
C VAL A 198 1.93 -27.02 -9.14
N ILE A 199 1.23 -26.12 -9.83
CA ILE A 199 0.97 -24.76 -9.35
C ILE A 199 0.23 -24.78 -8.00
N GLU A 200 -0.84 -25.57 -7.88
CA GLU A 200 -1.59 -25.71 -6.62
C GLU A 200 -0.71 -26.25 -5.48
N SER A 201 0.15 -27.23 -5.78
CA SER A 201 1.04 -27.82 -4.80
C SER A 201 2.03 -26.80 -4.24
N PHE A 202 2.61 -25.96 -5.10
CA PHE A 202 3.59 -24.94 -4.71
C PHE A 202 2.92 -23.72 -4.07
N PHE A 203 1.72 -23.35 -4.53
CA PHE A 203 0.90 -22.31 -3.91
C PHE A 203 0.55 -22.68 -2.46
N LYS A 204 0.03 -23.89 -2.23
CA LYS A 204 -0.35 -24.36 -0.87
C LYS A 204 0.85 -24.57 0.06
N SER A 205 1.99 -25.00 -0.47
CA SER A 205 3.17 -25.33 0.35
C SER A 205 4.08 -24.13 0.66
N HIS A 206 4.12 -23.11 -0.21
CA HIS A 206 5.09 -22.01 -0.11
C HIS A 206 4.46 -20.61 -0.09
N ASP A 207 3.12 -20.49 -0.12
CA ASP A 207 2.38 -19.21 -0.05
C ASP A 207 2.83 -18.20 -1.11
N LEU A 208 3.07 -18.69 -2.33
CA LEU A 208 3.57 -17.89 -3.45
C LEU A 208 2.49 -16.91 -3.93
N SER A 209 2.90 -15.67 -4.23
CA SER A 209 2.00 -14.70 -4.83
C SER A 209 1.66 -15.08 -6.28
N ILE A 210 0.51 -14.58 -6.76
CA ILE A 210 0.09 -14.82 -8.14
C ILE A 210 1.09 -14.27 -9.17
N ASN A 211 1.84 -13.22 -8.84
CA ASN A 211 2.85 -12.63 -9.72
C ASN A 211 4.11 -13.50 -9.81
N GLU A 212 4.52 -14.13 -8.70
CA GLU A 212 5.63 -15.08 -8.70
C GLU A 212 5.29 -16.33 -9.49
N ILE A 213 4.07 -16.86 -9.29
CA ILE A 213 3.54 -17.98 -10.07
C ILE A 213 3.48 -17.61 -11.56
N LYS A 214 2.95 -16.44 -11.89
CA LYS A 214 2.90 -15.94 -13.28
C LYS A 214 4.28 -15.90 -13.92
N LYS A 215 5.29 -15.41 -13.18
CA LYS A 215 6.68 -15.35 -13.68
C LYS A 215 7.22 -16.75 -14.00
N CYS A 216 7.13 -17.69 -13.07
CA CYS A 216 7.58 -19.07 -13.29
C CYS A 216 6.88 -19.74 -14.47
N VAL A 217 5.56 -19.51 -14.60
CA VAL A 217 4.75 -20.04 -15.71
C VAL A 217 5.15 -19.40 -17.04
N SER A 218 5.39 -18.09 -17.07
CA SER A 218 5.82 -17.38 -18.28
C SER A 218 7.19 -17.85 -18.78
N GLU A 219 8.13 -18.09 -17.86
CA GLU A 219 9.48 -18.59 -18.18
C GLU A 219 9.46 -20.05 -18.67
N ALA A 220 8.48 -20.84 -18.22
CA ALA A 220 8.27 -22.21 -18.68
C ALA A 220 7.37 -22.32 -19.92
N THR A 221 6.90 -21.19 -20.48
CA THR A 221 6.00 -21.19 -21.63
C THR A 221 6.78 -21.32 -22.95
N PHE A 222 6.40 -22.27 -23.79
CA PHE A 222 6.97 -22.48 -25.12
C PHE A 222 5.87 -22.59 -26.19
N LYS A 223 6.21 -22.21 -27.42
CA LYS A 223 5.31 -22.36 -28.57
C LYS A 223 5.48 -23.74 -29.18
N ASN A 224 4.40 -24.51 -29.26
CA ASN A 224 4.42 -25.81 -29.90
C ASN A 224 4.45 -25.63 -31.43
N ASN A 225 5.48 -26.20 -32.07
CA ASN A 225 5.68 -26.08 -33.52
C ASN A 225 4.61 -26.78 -34.37
N LYS A 226 3.81 -27.68 -33.77
CA LYS A 226 2.77 -28.43 -34.49
C LYS A 226 1.46 -27.66 -34.64
N ASP A 227 1.02 -26.99 -33.58
CA ASP A 227 -0.30 -26.35 -33.51
C ASP A 227 -0.23 -24.83 -33.34
N GLY A 228 0.97 -24.26 -33.15
CA GLY A 228 1.18 -22.82 -32.99
C GLY A 228 0.73 -22.24 -31.64
N LEU A 229 0.20 -23.06 -30.75
CA LEU A 229 -0.30 -22.68 -29.42
C LEU A 229 0.81 -22.65 -28.36
N LEU A 230 0.60 -21.87 -27.29
CA LEU A 230 1.51 -21.80 -26.15
C LEU A 230 1.17 -22.86 -25.10
N TYR A 231 2.16 -23.66 -24.73
CA TYR A 231 2.08 -24.66 -23.67
C TYR A 231 3.15 -24.38 -22.62
N VAL A 232 2.97 -24.96 -21.43
CA VAL A 232 3.94 -24.85 -20.33
C VAL A 232 4.68 -26.17 -20.18
N ASP A 233 6.01 -26.09 -20.16
CA ASP A 233 6.85 -27.25 -19.87
C ASP A 233 6.81 -27.55 -18.36
N GLN A 234 6.31 -28.73 -18.01
CA GLN A 234 6.14 -29.14 -16.62
C GLN A 234 7.47 -29.25 -15.87
N ASN A 235 8.53 -29.76 -16.50
CA ASN A 235 9.81 -29.97 -15.83
C ASN A 235 10.50 -28.63 -15.62
N LEU A 236 10.48 -27.77 -16.62
CA LEU A 236 11.02 -26.41 -16.51
C LEU A 236 10.23 -25.57 -15.50
N LEU A 237 8.90 -25.77 -15.39
CA LEU A 237 8.08 -25.12 -14.38
C LEU A 237 8.45 -25.56 -12.96
N ILE A 238 8.63 -26.87 -12.74
CA ILE A 238 9.09 -27.41 -11.46
C ILE A 238 10.48 -26.86 -11.13
N ASP A 239 11.39 -26.81 -12.11
CA ASP A 239 12.72 -26.22 -11.92
C ASP A 239 12.65 -24.73 -11.62
N ASN A 240 11.76 -23.97 -12.26
CA ASN A 240 11.55 -22.55 -11.97
C ASN A 240 10.97 -22.33 -10.58
N PHE A 241 10.00 -23.15 -10.14
CA PHE A 241 9.47 -23.09 -8.78
C PHE A 241 10.51 -23.52 -7.75
N ASN A 242 11.27 -24.56 -8.04
CA ASN A 242 12.39 -24.99 -7.20
C ASN A 242 13.49 -23.92 -7.17
N ASN A 243 13.76 -23.21 -8.26
CA ASN A 243 14.71 -22.10 -8.29
C ASN A 243 14.17 -20.86 -7.62
N LEU A 244 12.86 -20.62 -7.61
CA LEU A 244 12.25 -19.49 -6.90
C LEU A 244 12.21 -19.77 -5.39
N THR A 245 11.83 -20.99 -5.00
CA THR A 245 11.85 -21.45 -3.60
C THR A 245 13.28 -21.71 -3.11
N ALA A 246 14.20 -22.15 -3.97
CA ALA A 246 15.62 -22.22 -3.69
C ALA A 246 16.27 -20.83 -3.77
N ALA A 247 15.82 -19.86 -4.55
CA ALA A 247 16.31 -18.48 -4.41
C ALA A 247 15.85 -17.88 -3.06
N ALA A 248 14.79 -18.43 -2.45
CA ALA A 248 14.38 -18.15 -1.09
C ALA A 248 15.13 -18.97 -0.01
N ILE A 249 15.87 -20.04 -0.36
CA ILE A 249 16.51 -20.99 0.59
C ILE A 249 18.04 -21.14 0.40
N ASN A 250 18.54 -21.09 -0.83
CA ASN A 250 19.92 -20.99 -1.31
C ASN A 250 20.28 -19.53 -1.58
N ILE A 251 20.61 -18.85 -0.50
CA ILE A 251 21.57 -17.75 -0.56
C ILE A 251 22.93 -18.38 -0.85
N ASP A 252 23.24 -18.59 -2.12
CA ASP A 252 24.61 -18.78 -2.57
C ASP A 252 24.83 -17.90 -3.80
N MET A 253 25.56 -16.82 -3.55
CA MET A 253 26.36 -16.06 -4.50
C MET A 253 25.68 -15.66 -5.84
N ASN A 254 25.06 -14.47 -5.89
CA ASN A 254 25.26 -13.52 -6.99
C ASN A 254 24.43 -12.24 -6.80
N GLU A 255 24.87 -11.41 -5.85
CA GLU A 255 24.89 -9.94 -5.92
C GLU A 255 25.38 -9.49 -4.55
N ASN A 256 26.60 -8.96 -4.48
CA ASN A 256 27.03 -8.19 -3.31
C ASN A 256 26.21 -6.90 -3.28
N LEU A 257 24.96 -7.01 -2.81
CA LEU A 257 24.08 -5.88 -2.63
C LEU A 257 24.79 -4.90 -1.69
N GLN A 258 25.21 -3.77 -2.23
CA GLN A 258 25.83 -2.71 -1.45
C GLN A 258 24.74 -2.05 -0.61
N ILE A 259 24.61 -2.49 0.63
CA ILE A 259 23.73 -1.86 1.60
C ILE A 259 24.34 -0.57 2.14
N TYR A 260 23.53 0.47 2.22
CA TYR A 260 23.88 1.73 2.84
C TYR A 260 23.65 1.63 4.36
N ARG A 261 24.72 1.28 5.08
CA ARG A 261 24.72 1.09 6.52
C ARG A 261 25.65 2.10 7.20
N ASN A 262 25.14 2.84 8.18
CA ASN A 262 25.95 3.66 9.08
C ASN A 262 25.62 3.36 10.55
N PRO A 263 26.50 2.68 11.32
CA PRO A 263 26.28 2.38 12.73
C PRO A 263 26.08 3.62 13.62
N GLU A 264 26.51 4.81 13.17
CA GLU A 264 26.24 6.09 13.85
C GLU A 264 24.75 6.34 14.08
N ILE A 265 23.89 5.74 13.25
CA ILE A 265 22.44 5.82 13.42
C ILE A 265 21.98 5.42 14.83
N PHE A 266 22.73 4.60 15.58
CA PHE A 266 22.33 4.17 16.93
C PHE A 266 22.92 5.00 18.08
N TYR A 267 23.81 5.97 17.81
CA TYR A 267 24.48 6.74 18.88
C TYR A 267 24.69 8.22 18.59
N ASN A 268 24.58 8.66 17.34
CA ASN A 268 24.67 10.05 16.94
C ASN A 268 23.27 10.62 16.68
N GLU A 269 22.69 11.28 17.68
CA GLU A 269 21.36 11.91 17.57
C GLU A 269 21.33 13.11 16.60
N SER A 270 22.49 13.59 16.16
CA SER A 270 22.63 14.69 15.18
C SER A 270 22.85 14.22 13.74
N LEU A 271 22.65 12.92 13.46
CA LEU A 271 22.80 12.37 12.11
C LEU A 271 21.83 13.05 11.13
N ASN A 272 22.29 13.31 9.91
CA ASN A 272 21.49 14.01 8.93
C ASN A 272 20.26 13.17 8.53
N GLN A 273 19.07 13.80 8.50
CA GLN A 273 17.82 13.14 8.10
C GLN A 273 17.92 12.47 6.72
N ASN A 274 18.69 13.05 5.78
CA ASN A 274 18.93 12.44 4.47
C ASN A 274 19.71 11.12 4.56
N GLU A 275 20.64 10.99 5.51
CA GLU A 275 21.38 9.75 5.76
C GLU A 275 20.49 8.70 6.42
N ILE A 276 19.70 9.10 7.42
CA ILE A 276 18.69 8.23 8.06
C ILE A 276 17.73 7.68 7.00
N ASN A 277 17.23 8.55 6.11
CA ASN A 277 16.30 8.15 5.06
C ASN A 277 16.92 7.14 4.06
N ARG A 278 18.21 7.25 3.75
CA ARG A 278 18.92 6.29 2.89
C ARG A 278 19.03 4.92 3.58
N ILE A 279 19.39 4.89 4.87
CA ILE A 279 19.48 3.64 5.64
C ILE A 279 18.09 2.99 5.77
N PHE A 280 17.06 3.79 6.07
CA PHE A 280 15.69 3.31 6.18
C PHE A 280 15.12 2.82 4.85
N ASN A 281 15.56 3.39 3.73
CA ASN A 281 15.19 2.90 2.42
C ASN A 281 15.65 1.44 2.23
N ASP A 282 16.87 1.12 2.65
CA ASP A 282 17.40 -0.23 2.57
C ASP A 282 16.71 -1.18 3.54
N TYR A 283 16.42 -0.73 4.76
CA TYR A 283 15.59 -1.51 5.69
C TYR A 283 14.22 -1.84 5.08
N ARG A 284 13.57 -0.91 4.37
CA ARG A 284 12.23 -1.13 3.81
C ARG A 284 12.22 -2.01 2.56
N ASN A 285 13.26 -1.92 1.73
CA ASN A 285 13.24 -2.52 0.40
C ASN A 285 14.02 -3.83 0.29
N ILE A 286 14.70 -4.27 1.36
CA ILE A 286 15.48 -5.51 1.38
C ILE A 286 14.83 -6.48 2.36
N ASN A 287 14.62 -7.73 1.93
CA ASN A 287 14.10 -8.77 2.81
C ASN A 287 15.13 -9.17 3.90
N ALA A 288 14.64 -9.61 5.07
CA ALA A 288 15.47 -9.83 6.26
C ALA A 288 16.64 -10.80 6.08
N GLU A 289 16.41 -11.89 5.35
CA GLU A 289 17.42 -12.87 5.03
C GLU A 289 18.52 -12.25 4.17
N ARG A 290 18.14 -11.52 3.12
CA ARG A 290 19.09 -10.81 2.24
C ARG A 290 19.86 -9.71 2.98
N TYR A 291 19.19 -9.01 3.90
CA TYR A 291 19.80 -7.94 4.66
C TYR A 291 20.91 -8.48 5.58
N LEU A 292 20.65 -9.54 6.35
CA LEU A 292 21.66 -10.17 7.22
C LEU A 292 22.86 -10.71 6.42
N VAL A 293 22.59 -11.38 5.30
CA VAL A 293 23.62 -11.92 4.40
C VAL A 293 24.51 -10.80 3.87
N SER A 294 23.92 -9.67 3.46
CA SER A 294 24.69 -8.54 2.93
C SER A 294 25.65 -7.93 3.97
N ILE A 295 25.32 -8.03 5.26
CA ILE A 295 26.20 -7.59 6.36
C ILE A 295 27.32 -8.60 6.61
N GLN A 296 26.98 -9.88 6.77
CA GLN A 296 27.97 -10.91 7.17
C GLN A 296 28.80 -11.45 6.01
N LYS A 297 28.35 -11.23 4.76
CA LYS A 297 28.97 -11.72 3.51
C LYS A 297 29.16 -13.24 3.49
N ASP A 298 28.26 -13.94 4.16
CA ASP A 298 28.24 -15.40 4.31
C ASP A 298 26.78 -15.89 4.34
N SER A 299 26.60 -17.17 4.03
CA SER A 299 25.32 -17.86 4.06
C SER A 299 24.69 -17.85 5.46
N LEU A 300 23.35 -17.94 5.52
CA LEU A 300 22.63 -18.02 6.80
C LEU A 300 22.71 -19.42 7.39
N ASP A 301 23.12 -19.51 8.65
CA ASP A 301 23.03 -20.77 9.39
C ASP A 301 21.58 -21.13 9.78
N LEU A 302 21.37 -22.36 10.26
CA LEU A 302 20.03 -22.84 10.60
C LEU A 302 19.38 -22.06 11.76
N ASP A 303 20.16 -21.62 12.75
CA ASP A 303 19.66 -20.84 13.89
C ASP A 303 19.24 -19.43 13.44
N GLN A 304 20.01 -18.80 12.55
CA GLN A 304 19.69 -17.51 11.92
C GLN A 304 18.40 -17.60 11.09
N LYS A 305 18.26 -18.63 10.25
CA LYS A 305 17.04 -18.87 9.46
C LYS A 305 15.83 -19.06 10.37
N GLN A 306 15.95 -19.88 11.42
CA GLN A 306 14.89 -20.09 12.39
C GLN A 306 14.57 -18.84 13.20
N ALA A 307 15.57 -18.02 13.53
CA ALA A 307 15.37 -16.76 14.23
C ALA A 307 14.58 -15.76 13.38
N ILE A 308 14.94 -15.56 12.11
CA ILE A 308 14.21 -14.68 11.20
C ILE A 308 12.78 -15.20 11.00
N ALA A 309 12.61 -16.51 10.75
CA ALA A 309 11.28 -17.12 10.63
C ALA A 309 10.44 -16.95 11.90
N TYR A 310 11.04 -17.05 13.09
CA TYR A 310 10.35 -16.79 14.36
C TYR A 310 9.90 -15.33 14.48
N LEU A 311 10.77 -14.38 14.13
CA LEU A 311 10.45 -12.95 14.18
C LEU A 311 9.29 -12.62 13.23
N ARG A 312 9.29 -13.19 12.03
CA ARG A 312 8.22 -13.01 11.04
C ARG A 312 6.91 -13.69 11.47
N LYS A 313 6.95 -14.98 11.78
CA LYS A 313 5.73 -15.79 12.01
C LYS A 313 5.13 -15.65 13.41
N LYS A 314 5.97 -15.59 14.45
CA LYS A 314 5.52 -15.60 15.85
C LYS A 314 5.53 -14.20 16.48
N SER A 315 6.44 -13.33 16.05
CA SER A 315 6.48 -11.95 16.52
C SER A 315 5.76 -10.98 15.58
N HIS A 316 5.25 -11.45 14.43
CA HIS A 316 4.55 -10.63 13.42
C HIS A 316 5.31 -9.34 13.04
N LEU A 317 6.64 -9.45 12.94
CA LEU A 317 7.49 -8.33 12.56
C LEU A 317 7.70 -8.29 11.05
N GLU A 318 7.49 -7.11 10.48
CA GLU A 318 7.84 -6.80 9.09
C GLU A 318 9.35 -6.85 8.86
N ASP A 319 9.78 -7.18 7.63
CA ASP A 319 11.20 -7.28 7.28
C ASP A 319 11.97 -5.99 7.60
N SER A 320 11.34 -4.83 7.44
CA SER A 320 11.97 -3.55 7.80
C SER A 320 12.30 -3.43 9.30
N VAL A 321 11.44 -3.94 10.17
CA VAL A 321 11.67 -3.98 11.61
C VAL A 321 12.72 -5.03 11.95
N ILE A 322 12.69 -6.18 11.28
CA ILE A 322 13.72 -7.21 11.44
C ILE A 322 15.08 -6.67 11.00
N ASN A 323 15.16 -5.85 9.96
CA ASN A 323 16.40 -5.27 9.44
C ASN A 323 17.05 -4.28 10.41
N ILE A 324 16.30 -3.31 10.94
CA ILE A 324 16.83 -2.40 11.95
C ILE A 324 17.25 -3.14 13.23
N LEU A 325 16.51 -4.19 13.61
CA LEU A 325 16.85 -5.03 14.74
C LEU A 325 18.09 -5.88 14.52
N THR A 326 18.26 -6.38 13.30
CA THR A 326 19.44 -7.10 12.85
C THR A 326 20.65 -6.18 12.93
N ASP A 327 20.53 -4.99 12.36
CA ASP A 327 21.59 -3.98 12.35
C ASP A 327 21.98 -3.57 13.79
N PHE A 328 20.99 -3.29 14.64
CA PHE A 328 21.22 -2.95 16.04
C PHE A 328 21.81 -4.11 16.84
N THR A 329 21.34 -5.33 16.60
CA THR A 329 21.88 -6.53 17.27
C THR A 329 23.35 -6.66 16.95
N ILE A 330 23.72 -6.59 15.67
CA ILE A 330 25.11 -6.67 15.20
C ILE A 330 25.95 -5.52 15.79
N TYR A 331 25.41 -4.30 15.85
CA TYR A 331 26.07 -3.17 16.50
C TYR A 331 26.36 -3.45 17.99
N ARG A 332 25.41 -4.05 18.72
CA ARG A 332 25.52 -4.28 20.18
C ARG A 332 26.38 -5.46 20.58
N THR A 333 26.49 -6.45 19.71
CA THR A 333 27.21 -7.71 19.95
C THR A 333 28.60 -7.72 19.32
N ASN A 334 29.15 -6.53 19.02
CA ASN A 334 30.46 -6.36 18.37
C ASN A 334 30.57 -7.13 17.05
N GLY A 335 29.54 -7.04 16.21
CA GLY A 335 29.54 -7.59 14.86
C GLY A 335 28.89 -8.97 14.71
N LYS A 336 28.34 -9.57 15.78
CA LYS A 336 27.79 -10.94 15.73
C LYS A 336 26.27 -10.97 15.73
N TYR A 337 25.64 -11.69 14.82
CA TYR A 337 24.20 -11.89 14.92
C TYR A 337 23.87 -12.81 16.11
N SER A 338 23.07 -12.34 17.07
CA SER A 338 22.66 -13.13 18.24
C SER A 338 21.15 -13.35 18.25
N SER A 339 20.74 -14.57 17.89
CA SER A 339 19.33 -14.99 17.83
C SER A 339 18.59 -14.81 19.16
N ASN A 340 19.27 -15.00 20.29
CA ASN A 340 18.67 -14.78 21.61
C ASN A 340 18.50 -13.29 21.93
N TYR A 341 19.46 -12.45 21.56
CA TYR A 341 19.39 -11.01 21.81
C TYR A 341 18.30 -10.36 20.95
N ILE A 342 18.28 -10.67 19.65
CA ILE A 342 17.29 -10.11 18.73
C ILE A 342 15.87 -10.52 19.13
N LYS A 343 15.65 -11.78 19.56
CA LYS A 343 14.36 -12.24 20.10
C LYS A 343 13.94 -11.47 21.35
N LYS A 344 14.86 -11.18 22.29
CA LYS A 344 14.58 -10.39 23.51
C LYS A 344 14.23 -8.94 23.20
N ILE A 345 14.90 -8.34 22.22
CA ILE A 345 14.56 -6.97 21.80
C ILE A 345 13.23 -6.97 21.06
N ALA A 346 12.99 -7.92 20.16
CA ALA A 346 11.74 -8.06 19.43
C ALA A 346 10.53 -8.21 20.37
N THR A 347 10.63 -9.04 21.41
CA THR A 347 9.56 -9.15 22.43
C THR A 347 9.33 -7.83 23.16
N THR A 348 10.40 -7.07 23.42
CA THR A 348 10.29 -5.76 24.08
C THR A 348 9.65 -4.72 23.16
N ILE A 349 10.03 -4.69 21.87
CA ILE A 349 9.45 -3.83 20.84
C ILE A 349 7.96 -4.11 20.67
N ASN A 350 7.58 -5.39 20.60
CA ASN A 350 6.17 -5.80 20.51
C ASN A 350 5.39 -5.40 21.75
N ARG A 351 5.96 -5.59 22.96
CA ARG A 351 5.33 -5.17 24.22
C ARG A 351 5.12 -3.66 24.28
N LEU A 352 6.04 -2.88 23.71
CA LEU A 352 5.95 -1.43 23.64
C LEU A 352 5.12 -0.92 22.45
N GLY A 353 4.65 -1.81 21.57
CA GLY A 353 3.85 -1.45 20.39
C GLY A 353 4.60 -0.58 19.39
N LEU A 354 5.93 -0.71 19.28
CA LEU A 354 6.74 0.12 18.39
C LEU A 354 6.72 -0.46 16.96
N THR A 355 6.04 0.21 16.04
CA THR A 355 5.81 -0.29 14.66
C THR A 355 6.48 0.53 13.56
N SER A 356 6.96 1.75 13.87
CA SER A 356 7.68 2.61 12.91
C SER A 356 9.18 2.57 13.15
N LEU A 357 9.97 2.57 12.08
CA LEU A 357 11.44 2.65 12.13
C LEU A 357 11.93 3.83 12.98
N ASP A 358 11.29 5.00 12.89
CA ASP A 358 11.65 6.18 13.70
C ASP A 358 11.43 5.95 15.20
N LYS A 359 10.27 5.37 15.57
CA LYS A 359 9.93 5.07 16.97
C LYS A 359 10.87 3.99 17.54
N ILE A 360 11.17 2.98 16.73
CA ILE A 360 12.10 1.92 17.07
C ILE A 360 13.49 2.52 17.25
N LEU A 361 13.96 3.35 16.31
CA LEU A 361 15.27 4.00 16.40
C LEU A 361 15.41 4.85 17.66
N ASN A 362 14.41 5.67 17.98
CA ASN A 362 14.38 6.46 19.21
C ASN A 362 14.45 5.59 20.47
N TYR A 363 13.72 4.47 20.48
CA TYR A 363 13.82 3.50 21.56
C TYR A 363 15.23 2.88 21.64
N LEU A 364 15.81 2.49 20.51
CA LEU A 364 17.15 1.90 20.46
C LEU A 364 18.24 2.90 20.93
N HIS A 365 18.09 4.19 20.64
CA HIS A 365 18.91 5.26 21.21
C HIS A 365 18.81 5.29 22.74
N SER A 366 17.59 5.24 23.30
CA SER A 366 17.38 5.22 24.76
C SER A 366 18.03 3.99 25.42
N VAL A 367 17.93 2.82 24.78
CA VAL A 367 18.56 1.57 25.23
C VAL A 367 20.09 1.68 25.17
N ASN A 368 20.63 2.40 24.20
CA ASN A 368 22.07 2.64 24.09
C ASN A 368 22.58 3.61 25.16
N ASN A 369 21.84 4.70 25.39
CA ASN A 369 22.18 5.75 26.36
C ASN A 369 22.08 5.26 27.82
N ASN A 370 21.07 4.45 28.17
CA ASN A 370 20.89 3.88 29.51
C ASN A 370 21.99 2.87 29.93
N LEU A 371 22.81 2.41 28.99
CA LEU A 371 23.94 1.51 29.27
C LEU A 371 25.29 2.23 29.33
N LYS A 372 25.39 3.46 28.79
CA LYS A 372 26.55 4.33 29.04
C LYS A 372 26.61 4.74 30.52
N THR A 373 25.47 4.97 31.17
CA THR A 373 25.41 5.28 32.61
C THR A 373 25.76 4.09 33.52
N GLN A 374 25.56 2.85 33.08
CA GLN A 374 25.96 1.66 33.85
C GLN A 374 27.44 1.28 33.71
N LYS A 375 28.09 1.56 32.56
CA LYS A 375 29.52 1.25 32.35
C LYS A 375 30.47 2.12 33.20
N TYR A 376 30.05 3.27 33.68
CA TYR A 376 30.88 4.13 34.55
C TYR A 376 30.87 3.75 36.03
N HIS A 377 30.13 2.70 36.44
CA HIS A 377 30.03 2.31 37.86
C HIS A 377 30.77 1.02 38.25
N THR A 378 31.46 0.33 37.33
CA THR A 378 32.11 -0.96 37.65
C THR A 378 33.63 -1.03 37.46
N ASP A 379 34.33 0.09 37.22
CA ASP A 379 35.80 0.14 37.21
C ASP A 379 36.32 1.11 38.27
N ARG A 380 36.13 0.78 39.56
CA ARG A 380 36.98 1.24 40.67
C ARG A 380 36.99 0.19 41.78
N ILE A 381 37.86 -0.81 41.64
CA ILE A 381 38.50 -1.43 42.79
C ILE A 381 39.99 -1.22 42.59
N ASP A 382 40.59 -0.40 43.44
CA ASP A 382 41.95 -0.62 43.91
C ASP A 382 42.02 -0.21 45.39
N HIS A 383 42.57 -1.14 46.17
CA HIS A 383 42.89 -0.99 47.59
C HIS A 383 44.00 0.06 47.80
N VAL A 384 44.00 0.73 48.97
CA VAL A 384 45.12 0.74 49.95
C VAL A 384 44.81 1.66 51.16
N THR A 385 44.76 0.99 52.33
CA THR A 385 45.10 1.35 53.74
C THR A 385 44.63 2.62 54.48
N SER A 386 43.93 2.34 55.60
CA SER A 386 44.03 2.88 56.98
C SER A 386 44.11 4.39 57.22
N ASN A 387 43.14 4.97 57.95
CA ASN A 387 43.19 5.12 59.41
C ASN A 387 42.03 5.98 59.99
N ILE A 388 41.55 5.54 61.16
CA ILE A 388 40.99 6.32 62.29
C ILE A 388 39.52 6.82 62.22
N VAL A 389 38.79 6.35 63.24
CA VAL A 389 37.41 6.57 63.73
C VAL A 389 37.43 7.75 64.74
N PRO A 390 36.34 8.28 65.36
CA PRO A 390 34.88 8.35 65.12
C PRO A 390 34.29 9.80 65.21
N SER A 391 32.97 9.95 65.00
CA SER A 391 32.01 10.43 66.05
C SER A 391 30.96 11.47 65.60
N LYS A 392 29.68 11.06 65.74
CA LYS A 392 28.57 11.77 66.40
C LYS A 392 28.11 13.16 65.89
N LYS A 393 26.80 13.18 65.58
CA LYS A 393 25.70 13.84 66.32
C LYS A 393 24.96 15.00 65.61
N ILE A 394 23.62 14.86 65.67
CA ILE A 394 22.59 15.88 65.98
C ILE A 394 22.00 16.66 64.79
N MET A 395 20.77 16.25 64.42
CA MET A 395 19.66 17.13 64.00
C MET A 395 19.29 18.08 65.17
N PRO A 396 18.78 19.31 64.96
CA PRO A 396 17.34 19.45 64.70
C PRO A 396 16.94 20.56 63.71
N SER A 397 15.75 20.33 63.14
CA SER A 397 14.76 21.30 62.62
C SER A 397 14.30 22.27 63.75
N PRO A 398 13.25 23.13 63.64
CA PRO A 398 12.25 23.34 62.58
C PRO A 398 11.97 24.85 62.29
N SER A 399 11.09 25.23 61.37
CA SER A 399 9.71 25.67 61.71
C SER A 399 8.92 26.01 60.44
N VAL A 400 7.80 25.31 60.18
CA VAL A 400 6.37 25.76 60.28
C VAL A 400 5.85 26.36 58.95
N ALA A 401 5.12 25.61 58.12
CA ALA A 401 3.65 25.32 58.10
C ALA A 401 2.84 26.49 57.52
N VAL A 402 1.83 26.35 56.63
CA VAL A 402 0.56 25.58 56.63
C VAL A 402 -0.07 25.73 55.21
N MET A 403 -0.47 24.65 54.52
CA MET A 403 -1.84 24.22 54.06
C MET A 403 -2.68 25.24 53.25
N VAL A 404 -3.61 24.94 52.32
CA VAL A 404 -4.29 23.81 51.63
C VAL A 404 -5.25 24.55 50.64
N ASP A 405 -5.54 24.11 49.41
CA ASP A 405 -6.72 23.29 49.07
C ASP A 405 -6.76 22.89 47.58
N ASP A 406 -7.37 21.72 47.38
CA ASP A 406 -7.64 20.99 46.14
C ASP A 406 -8.78 21.57 45.30
N GLU A 407 -8.80 21.26 44.00
CA GLU A 407 -10.04 20.86 43.32
C GLU A 407 -9.74 20.05 42.04
N GLU A 408 -10.04 18.75 42.09
CA GLU A 408 -10.09 17.82 40.96
C GLU A 408 -11.37 18.02 40.13
N VAL A 409 -11.27 18.05 38.80
CA VAL A 409 -12.43 17.99 37.89
C VAL A 409 -12.54 16.60 37.28
N ASN A 410 -13.63 15.91 37.64
CA ASN A 410 -14.04 14.59 37.18
C ASN A 410 -14.88 14.69 35.89
N TRP A 411 -14.45 14.01 34.81
CA TRP A 411 -15.05 14.10 33.46
C TRP A 411 -16.01 12.96 33.08
N LYS A 412 -16.64 12.28 34.04
CA LYS A 412 -17.64 11.24 33.75
C LYS A 412 -19.09 11.70 33.89
N THR A 413 -19.61 12.52 32.97
CA THR A 413 -21.07 12.52 32.61
C THR A 413 -21.35 13.35 31.36
N ILE A 414 -21.47 12.76 30.16
CA ILE A 414 -22.39 13.27 29.12
C ILE A 414 -22.97 12.06 28.38
N GLU A 415 -24.27 11.87 28.57
CA GLU A 415 -25.10 10.86 27.96
C GLU A 415 -25.44 11.15 26.49
N ILE A 416 -25.83 10.06 25.85
CA ILE A 416 -26.28 9.85 24.48
C ILE A 416 -27.56 10.64 24.18
N MET A 417 -27.58 11.30 23.02
CA MET A 417 -28.77 11.40 22.16
C MET A 417 -28.36 11.55 20.69
#